data_AF-A0ABD2LEJ0-F1
#
_entry.id   AF-A0ABD2LEJ0-F1
#
_cell.length_a   1.000
_cell.length_b   1.000
_cell.length_c   1.000
_cell.angle_alpha   90.00
_cell.angle_beta   90.00
_cell.angle_gamma   90.00
#
_symmetry.space_group_name_H-M   'P 1'
#
loop_
_entity.id
_entity.type
_entity.pdbx_description
1 polymer ?
#
loop_
_entity_poly.entity_id
_entity_poly.type
_entity_poly.pdbx_seq_one_letter_code
_entity_poly.pdbx_strand_id
1 'polypeptide(L)'
;MTYFVQNSTSTFSLFKWCGAQATSSPRQQQQQQRFTRDQFLALARNAACTEYAPRRFHAIVMRLRTGSTTAATTTTTTTPTTTTGTTTALIFQSGRVVLTGIGGGGGGVAVQQIHALCRHEAHRVCRRVVDALTRGGFPALCRSLRVNGLQLRNLVSTLHMPYRLNIEGMAQHLLQRMTIHGKQRPNDNNNKSNNLAGQIVGVARACLDLCTFPGLRCALRIGGQQKGGNMEEADFVVTGLFFISGTVIVTGVRDPLLLKCAVDTIHHLCAQYIRA
;
A
#
# COMPACT_ATOMS: atom_id res chain seq x y z
N MET A 1 11.73 17.87 -3.12
CA MET A 1 11.40 17.07 -1.91
C MET A 1 11.59 15.59 -2.25
N THR A 2 12.24 14.81 -1.39
CA THR A 2 12.35 13.35 -1.57
C THR A 2 11.16 12.70 -0.88
N TYR A 3 10.45 11.81 -1.58
CA TYR A 3 9.25 11.15 -1.09
C TYR A 3 9.59 9.73 -0.65
N PHE A 4 9.14 9.39 0.55
CA PHE A 4 9.40 8.10 1.16
C PHE A 4 8.09 7.34 1.40
N VAL A 5 8.10 6.06 1.08
CA VAL A 5 7.08 5.08 1.46
C VAL A 5 7.56 4.43 2.76
N GLN A 6 6.86 4.66 3.88
CA GLN A 6 7.20 3.97 5.13
C GLN A 6 6.59 2.58 5.19
N ASN A 7 5.46 2.36 4.52
CA ASN A 7 4.84 1.05 4.47
C ASN A 7 4.09 0.84 3.17
N SER A 8 4.07 -0.39 2.69
CA SER A 8 3.28 -0.79 1.54
C SER A 8 2.65 -2.16 1.78
N THR A 9 1.45 -2.30 1.25
CA THR A 9 0.74 -3.57 1.16
C THR A 9 0.70 -4.00 -0.30
N SER A 10 1.11 -5.23 -0.57
CA SER A 10 1.01 -5.83 -1.90
C SER A 10 0.40 -7.21 -1.84
N THR A 11 -0.12 -7.69 -2.97
CA THR A 11 -0.70 -9.04 -3.07
C THR A 11 -0.16 -9.76 -4.28
N PHE A 12 -0.01 -11.06 -4.18
CA PHE A 12 0.28 -11.94 -5.31
C PHE A 12 -0.32 -13.33 -5.09
N SER A 13 -0.25 -14.19 -6.10
CA SER A 13 -0.65 -15.60 -6.02
C SER A 13 0.55 -16.51 -6.27
N LEU A 14 0.67 -17.56 -5.48
CA LEU A 14 1.67 -18.61 -5.67
C LEU A 14 1.34 -19.53 -6.85
N PHE A 15 0.04 -19.71 -7.12
CA PHE A 15 -0.45 -20.46 -8.28
C PHE A 15 -0.67 -19.53 -9.46
N LYS A 16 -0.36 -20.01 -10.66
CA LYS A 16 -0.68 -19.31 -11.90
C LYS A 16 -2.21 -19.18 -11.99
N TRP A 17 -2.69 -17.96 -12.22
CA TRP A 17 -4.08 -17.78 -12.56
C TRP A 17 -4.28 -18.29 -13.98
N CYS A 18 -4.89 -19.48 -14.12
CA CYS A 18 -5.41 -19.93 -15.41
C CYS A 18 -6.70 -19.13 -15.67
N GLY A 19 -6.54 -17.93 -16.21
CA GLY A 19 -7.65 -17.14 -16.70
C GLY A 19 -8.26 -17.80 -17.92
N ALA A 20 -9.58 -17.92 -17.91
CA ALA A 20 -10.46 -18.37 -18.98
C ALA A 20 -9.92 -18.15 -20.40
N GLN A 21 -9.65 -19.24 -21.12
CA GLN A 21 -9.94 -19.23 -22.55
C GLN A 21 -11.46 -19.12 -22.68
N ALA A 22 -11.93 -18.09 -23.40
CA ALA A 22 -13.31 -17.64 -23.47
C ALA A 22 -14.30 -18.62 -24.15
N THR A 23 -14.01 -19.92 -24.20
CA THR A 23 -14.78 -20.91 -24.98
C THR A 23 -15.24 -22.14 -24.20
N SER A 24 -14.93 -22.25 -22.90
CA SER A 24 -15.35 -23.41 -22.09
C SER A 24 -16.21 -23.01 -20.88
N SER A 25 -17.24 -23.81 -20.61
CA SER A 25 -18.35 -23.51 -19.69
C SER A 25 -17.95 -22.97 -18.30
N PRO A 26 -18.72 -22.02 -17.73
CA PRO A 26 -18.41 -21.32 -16.48
C PRO A 26 -18.35 -22.18 -15.21
N ARG A 27 -18.73 -23.47 -15.27
CA ARG A 27 -18.64 -24.42 -14.15
C ARG A 27 -17.33 -25.22 -14.08
N GLN A 28 -16.52 -25.25 -15.14
CA GLN A 28 -15.22 -25.97 -15.14
C GLN A 28 -14.00 -25.05 -15.03
N GLN A 29 -14.18 -23.73 -15.16
CA GLN A 29 -13.07 -22.75 -15.18
C GLN A 29 -12.49 -22.37 -13.81
N GLN A 30 -12.90 -23.01 -12.71
CA GLN A 30 -12.41 -22.70 -11.35
C GLN A 30 -11.83 -23.89 -10.59
N GLN A 31 -11.09 -24.79 -11.25
CA GLN A 31 -10.06 -25.53 -10.50
C GLN A 31 -8.88 -24.60 -10.23
N GLN A 32 -9.10 -23.62 -9.35
CA GLN A 32 -8.02 -22.86 -8.75
C GLN A 32 -7.16 -23.86 -7.98
N GLN A 33 -5.93 -24.05 -8.44
CA GLN A 33 -4.94 -24.79 -7.68
C GLN A 33 -4.83 -24.13 -6.29
N ARG A 34 -5.02 -24.93 -5.25
CA ARG A 34 -4.95 -24.53 -3.85
C ARG A 34 -4.12 -25.54 -3.09
N PHE A 35 -3.54 -25.14 -1.97
CA PHE A 35 -2.89 -26.08 -1.09
C PHE A 35 -3.92 -27.06 -0.54
N THR A 36 -3.62 -28.36 -0.59
CA THR A 36 -4.32 -29.34 0.24
C THR A 36 -4.09 -28.99 1.71
N ARG A 37 -4.92 -29.55 2.60
CA ARG A 37 -4.77 -29.35 4.03
C ARG A 37 -3.37 -29.74 4.50
N ASP A 38 -2.86 -30.87 4.02
CA ASP A 38 -1.55 -31.40 4.44
C ASP A 38 -0.40 -30.54 3.91
N GLN A 39 -0.49 -30.08 2.65
CA GLN A 39 0.49 -29.14 2.08
C GLN A 39 0.53 -27.83 2.88
N PHE A 40 -0.64 -27.29 3.24
CA PHE A 40 -0.73 -26.04 4.00
C PHE A 40 -0.20 -26.20 5.43
N LEU A 41 -0.53 -27.30 6.11
CA LEU A 41 0.01 -27.62 7.43
C LEU A 41 1.52 -27.89 7.39
N ALA A 42 2.01 -28.55 6.34
CA ALA A 42 3.44 -28.77 6.15
C ALA A 42 4.19 -27.47 5.93
N LEU A 43 3.62 -26.52 5.19
CA LEU A 43 4.16 -25.17 5.09
C LEU A 43 4.26 -24.50 6.47
N ALA A 44 3.19 -24.55 7.27
CA ALA A 44 3.15 -23.94 8.61
C ALA A 44 4.19 -24.55 9.58
N ARG A 45 4.43 -25.87 9.50
CA ARG A 45 5.35 -26.60 10.37
C ARG A 45 6.82 -26.44 9.98
N ASN A 46 7.10 -26.40 8.68
CA ASN A 46 8.48 -26.47 8.17
C ASN A 46 9.07 -25.10 7.80
N ALA A 47 8.27 -24.05 7.71
CA ALA A 47 8.78 -22.70 7.50
C ALA A 47 9.35 -22.11 8.79
N ALA A 48 10.43 -21.35 8.67
CA ALA A 48 10.98 -20.60 9.79
C ALA A 48 10.17 -19.31 10.00
N CYS A 49 10.05 -18.87 11.27
CA CYS A 49 9.39 -17.62 11.63
C CYS A 49 7.92 -17.53 11.14
N THR A 50 7.20 -18.66 11.19
CA THR A 50 5.78 -18.74 10.88
C THR A 50 4.91 -19.01 12.10
N GLU A 51 3.72 -18.40 12.12
CA GLU A 51 2.65 -18.68 13.08
C GLU A 51 1.40 -19.11 12.30
N TYR A 52 0.73 -20.18 12.75
CA TYR A 52 -0.55 -20.61 12.21
C TYR A 52 -1.52 -20.96 13.34
N ALA A 53 -2.53 -20.11 13.52
CA ALA A 53 -3.56 -20.27 14.55
C ALA A 53 -4.95 -20.18 13.91
N PRO A 54 -5.49 -21.27 13.34
CA PRO A 54 -6.72 -21.23 12.55
C PRO A 54 -7.96 -20.76 13.31
N ARG A 55 -7.99 -20.88 14.65
CA ARG A 55 -9.07 -20.33 15.48
C ARG A 55 -9.04 -18.79 15.57
N ARG A 56 -7.87 -18.18 15.36
CA ARG A 56 -7.68 -16.72 15.36
C ARG A 56 -7.77 -16.15 13.94
N PHE A 57 -7.07 -16.77 13.00
CA PHE A 57 -6.99 -16.29 11.63
C PHE A 57 -6.62 -17.43 10.65
N HIS A 58 -7.39 -17.59 9.57
CA HIS A 58 -7.21 -18.66 8.57
C HIS A 58 -6.10 -18.36 7.54
N ALA A 59 -4.92 -17.95 8.01
CA ALA A 59 -3.72 -17.77 7.19
C ALA A 59 -2.46 -18.08 8.00
N ILE A 60 -1.39 -18.46 7.32
CA ILE A 60 -0.06 -18.55 7.91
C ILE A 60 0.55 -17.16 7.91
N VAL A 61 0.99 -16.69 9.08
CA VAL A 61 1.72 -15.44 9.24
C VAL A 61 3.21 -15.75 9.18
N MET A 62 3.90 -15.32 8.14
CA MET A 62 5.35 -15.49 7.96
C MET A 62 6.06 -14.15 8.12
N ARG A 63 7.10 -14.08 8.95
CA ARG A 63 7.92 -12.88 9.14
C ARG A 63 9.29 -13.04 8.50
N LEU A 64 9.69 -12.06 7.70
CA LEU A 64 11.00 -11.99 7.05
C LEU A 64 11.72 -10.76 7.55
N ARG A 65 12.90 -10.95 8.16
CA ARG A 65 13.81 -9.83 8.44
C ARG A 65 14.36 -9.31 7.12
N THR A 66 14.20 -8.02 6.89
CA THR A 66 14.88 -7.29 5.81
C THR A 66 16.12 -6.64 6.41
N GLY A 67 17.29 -7.20 6.09
CA GLY A 67 18.54 -6.47 6.26
C GLY A 67 18.69 -5.58 5.05
N SER A 68 18.51 -4.27 5.19
CA SER A 68 19.02 -3.34 4.19
C SER A 68 20.50 -3.13 4.49
N THR A 69 21.37 -3.83 3.78
CA THR A 69 22.76 -3.39 3.60
C THR A 69 22.69 -2.21 2.66
N THR A 70 22.38 -1.03 3.18
CA THR A 70 22.64 0.20 2.44
C THR A 70 24.16 0.30 2.38
N ALA A 71 24.75 -0.01 1.23
CA ALA A 71 26.17 0.21 1.01
C ALA A 71 26.43 1.70 1.24
N ALA A 72 27.12 2.02 2.33
CA ALA A 72 27.55 3.37 2.65
C ALA A 72 28.63 3.78 1.64
N THR A 73 28.22 4.26 0.46
CA THR A 73 29.12 4.94 -0.46
C THR A 73 29.24 6.39 -0.01
N THR A 74 29.87 6.65 1.14
CA THR A 74 30.45 7.95 1.43
C THR A 74 31.54 7.80 2.47
N THR A 75 32.73 8.24 2.08
CA THR A 75 34.01 8.24 2.79
C THR A 75 33.92 9.09 4.07
N THR A 76 33.28 8.59 5.11
CA THR A 76 33.35 9.17 6.46
C THR A 76 33.00 8.09 7.48
N THR A 77 33.87 7.97 8.47
CA THR A 77 33.83 7.03 9.60
C THR A 77 32.62 7.27 10.50
N THR A 78 31.44 6.85 10.06
CA THR A 78 30.24 6.74 10.89
C THR A 78 29.70 5.32 10.84
N THR A 79 29.55 4.73 12.03
CA THR A 79 29.09 3.36 12.27
C THR A 79 27.82 3.07 11.46
N PRO A 80 27.76 2.01 10.63
CA PRO A 80 26.57 1.72 9.84
C PRO A 80 25.42 1.33 10.77
N THR A 81 24.44 2.22 10.95
CA THR A 81 23.18 1.89 11.61
C THR A 81 22.36 1.00 10.68
N THR A 82 22.44 -0.31 10.89
CA THR A 82 21.57 -1.29 10.21
C THR A 82 20.14 -1.15 10.72
N THR A 83 19.27 -0.49 9.96
CA THR A 83 17.84 -0.51 10.22
C THR A 83 17.26 -1.83 9.73
N THR A 84 17.01 -2.75 10.66
CA THR A 84 16.34 -4.01 10.36
C THR A 84 14.84 -3.79 10.21
N GLY A 85 14.32 -3.91 8.99
CA GLY A 85 12.89 -3.97 8.74
C GLY A 85 12.36 -5.39 8.96
N THR A 86 11.04 -5.52 9.11
CA THR A 86 10.36 -6.82 9.07
C THR A 86 9.21 -6.77 8.08
N THR A 87 9.33 -7.57 7.01
CA THR A 87 8.21 -7.84 6.10
C THR A 87 7.36 -8.96 6.69
N THR A 88 6.04 -8.80 6.66
CA THR A 88 5.10 -9.85 7.06
C THR A 88 4.32 -10.33 5.84
N ALA A 89 4.23 -11.64 5.66
CA ALA A 89 3.45 -12.28 4.62
C ALA A 89 2.30 -13.09 5.25
N LEU A 90 1.07 -12.81 4.83
CA LEU A 90 -0.11 -13.61 5.15
C LEU A 90 -0.36 -14.57 3.98
N ILE A 91 -0.18 -15.86 4.21
CA ILE A 91 -0.30 -16.90 3.18
C ILE A 91 -1.60 -17.66 3.42
N PHE A 92 -2.49 -17.62 2.43
CA PHE A 92 -3.78 -18.30 2.49
C PHE A 92 -3.70 -19.68 1.83
N GLN A 93 -4.62 -20.58 2.19
CA GLN A 93 -4.68 -21.92 1.60
C GLN A 93 -4.92 -21.89 0.08
N SER A 94 -5.56 -20.82 -0.43
CA SER A 94 -5.73 -20.58 -1.87
C SER A 94 -4.43 -20.25 -2.61
N GLY A 95 -3.30 -20.11 -1.91
CA GLY A 95 -2.04 -19.65 -2.46
C GLY A 95 -1.97 -18.13 -2.69
N ARG A 96 -3.03 -17.38 -2.36
CA ARG A 96 -2.96 -15.92 -2.28
C ARG A 96 -2.04 -15.51 -1.13
N VAL A 97 -1.26 -14.46 -1.34
CA VAL A 97 -0.35 -13.90 -0.37
C VAL A 97 -0.58 -12.40 -0.27
N VAL A 98 -0.67 -11.89 0.96
CA VAL A 98 -0.65 -10.46 1.27
C VAL A 98 0.68 -10.14 1.94
N LEU A 99 1.46 -9.24 1.35
CA LEU A 99 2.69 -8.71 1.95
C LEU A 99 2.42 -7.35 2.57
N THR A 100 3.00 -7.10 3.73
CA THR A 100 2.96 -5.82 4.44
C THR A 100 4.28 -5.56 5.17
N GLY A 101 4.53 -4.32 5.57
CA GLY A 101 5.76 -3.92 6.27
C GLY A 101 6.93 -3.61 5.33
N ILE A 102 6.68 -3.54 4.02
CA ILE A 102 7.70 -3.24 3.02
C ILE A 102 7.88 -1.72 2.95
N GLY A 103 9.06 -1.24 3.36
CA GLY A 103 9.39 0.19 3.47
C GLY A 103 9.82 0.63 4.88
N GLY A 104 9.62 -0.22 5.90
CA GLY A 104 9.69 0.16 7.32
C GLY A 104 11.08 0.25 7.98
N GLY A 105 12.15 0.55 7.24
CA GLY A 105 13.46 0.78 7.84
C GLY A 105 13.75 2.28 7.98
N GLY A 106 13.60 2.84 9.19
CA GLY A 106 14.09 4.16 9.68
C GLY A 106 13.86 5.44 8.86
N GLY A 107 14.18 5.45 7.57
CA GLY A 107 14.03 6.57 6.64
C GLY A 107 13.02 6.34 5.52
N GLY A 108 12.32 5.20 5.49
CA GLY A 108 11.42 4.85 4.39
C GLY A 108 12.16 4.49 3.10
N VAL A 109 11.42 4.08 2.08
CA VAL A 109 11.99 3.72 0.76
C VAL A 109 11.57 4.76 -0.25
N ALA A 110 12.51 5.18 -1.11
CA ALA A 110 12.19 6.10 -2.20
C ALA A 110 11.04 5.52 -3.05
N VAL A 111 10.04 6.35 -3.34
CA VAL A 111 8.83 5.97 -4.09
C VAL A 111 9.13 5.18 -5.37
N GLN A 112 10.24 5.49 -6.06
CA GLN A 112 10.66 4.80 -7.29
C GLN A 112 11.13 3.35 -7.08
N GLN A 113 11.59 3.01 -5.88
CA GLN A 113 12.17 1.69 -5.57
C GLN A 113 11.15 0.69 -5.02
N ILE A 114 9.94 1.14 -4.67
CA ILE A 114 8.97 0.31 -3.94
C ILE A 114 8.53 -0.92 -4.74
N HIS A 115 8.39 -0.82 -6.06
CA HIS A 115 8.05 -1.96 -6.92
C HIS A 115 9.14 -3.04 -6.92
N ALA A 116 10.41 -2.63 -7.04
CA ALA A 116 11.54 -3.54 -7.03
C ALA A 116 11.64 -4.25 -5.67
N LEU A 117 11.44 -3.51 -4.58
CA LEU A 117 11.47 -4.08 -3.22
C LEU A 117 10.31 -5.05 -2.98
N CYS A 118 9.07 -4.70 -3.37
CA CYS A 118 7.92 -5.59 -3.28
C CYS A 118 8.13 -6.89 -4.08
N ARG A 119 8.71 -6.79 -5.27
CA ARG A 119 9.06 -7.97 -6.08
C ARG A 119 10.11 -8.83 -5.40
N HIS A 120 11.17 -8.21 -4.87
CA HIS A 120 12.22 -8.92 -4.15
C HIS A 120 11.67 -9.71 -2.94
N GLU A 121 10.85 -9.06 -2.11
CA GLU A 121 10.23 -9.69 -0.94
C GLU A 121 9.23 -10.79 -1.33
N ALA A 122 8.43 -10.60 -2.39
CA ALA A 122 7.56 -11.64 -2.91
C ALA A 122 8.33 -12.90 -3.33
N HIS A 123 9.48 -12.74 -4.01
CA HIS A 123 10.35 -13.86 -4.37
C HIS A 123 11.00 -14.52 -3.15
N ARG A 124 11.38 -13.76 -2.11
CA ARG A 124 11.86 -14.33 -0.84
C ARG A 124 10.79 -15.20 -0.18
N VAL A 125 9.55 -14.72 -0.11
CA VAL A 125 8.41 -15.49 0.42
C VAL A 125 8.19 -16.75 -0.40
N CYS A 126 8.15 -16.64 -1.73
CA CYS A 126 7.97 -17.79 -2.62
C CYS A 126 9.06 -18.85 -2.40
N ARG A 127 10.33 -18.44 -2.27
CA ARG A 127 11.45 -19.35 -1.94
C ARG A 127 11.24 -20.04 -0.60
N ARG A 128 10.91 -19.29 0.46
CA ARG A 128 10.65 -19.86 1.79
C ARG A 128 9.50 -20.88 1.79
N VAL A 129 8.46 -20.62 1.00
CA VAL A 129 7.34 -21.55 0.80
C VAL A 129 7.81 -22.83 0.12
N VAL A 130 8.57 -22.71 -0.98
CA VAL A 130 9.13 -23.86 -1.71
C VAL A 130 10.03 -24.70 -0.80
N ASP A 131 10.93 -24.08 -0.05
CA ASP A 131 11.84 -24.77 0.86
C ASP A 131 11.07 -25.53 1.95
N ALA A 132 10.05 -24.90 2.53
CA ALA A 132 9.21 -25.51 3.56
C ALA A 132 8.39 -26.70 3.04
N LEU A 133 7.82 -26.57 1.84
CA LEU A 133 7.06 -27.66 1.21
C LEU A 133 7.95 -28.82 0.79
N THR A 134 9.18 -28.54 0.34
CA THR A 134 10.17 -29.57 0.01
C THR A 134 10.57 -30.36 1.25
N ARG A 135 10.88 -29.67 2.38
CA ARG A 135 11.08 -30.33 3.68
C ARG A 135 9.86 -31.11 4.16
N GLY A 136 8.67 -30.62 3.84
CA GLY A 136 7.41 -31.27 4.16
C GLY A 136 7.02 -32.46 3.27
N GLY A 137 7.87 -32.87 2.32
CA GLY A 137 7.60 -34.02 1.45
C GLY A 137 6.74 -33.71 0.22
N PHE A 138 6.62 -32.44 -0.20
CA PHE A 138 5.82 -32.02 -1.36
C PHE A 138 6.66 -31.38 -2.50
N PRO A 139 7.75 -32.02 -2.98
CA PRO A 139 8.63 -31.42 -4.01
C PRO A 139 7.96 -31.28 -5.38
N ALA A 140 7.01 -32.14 -5.73
CA ALA A 140 6.29 -32.07 -6.99
C ALA A 140 5.52 -30.74 -7.15
N LEU A 141 4.89 -30.28 -6.06
CA LEU A 141 4.16 -29.01 -6.03
C LEU A 141 5.08 -27.80 -6.23
N CYS A 142 6.30 -27.87 -5.70
CA CYS A 142 7.24 -26.75 -5.72
C CYS A 142 7.59 -26.28 -7.15
N ARG A 143 7.54 -27.19 -8.13
CA ARG A 143 7.83 -26.87 -9.53
C ARG A 143 6.82 -25.90 -10.15
N SER A 144 5.59 -25.83 -9.66
CA SER A 144 4.53 -24.95 -10.19
C SER A 144 4.41 -23.61 -9.46
N LEU A 145 4.98 -23.46 -8.26
CA LEU A 145 4.83 -22.25 -7.45
C LEU A 145 5.68 -21.09 -7.97
N ARG A 146 5.07 -19.94 -8.25
CA ARG A 146 5.73 -18.72 -8.74
C ARG A 146 5.07 -17.48 -8.15
N VAL A 147 5.71 -16.32 -8.25
CA VAL A 147 5.06 -15.04 -7.93
C VAL A 147 4.22 -14.60 -9.12
N ASN A 148 2.90 -14.69 -9.02
CA ASN A 148 1.96 -14.33 -10.09
C ASN A 148 1.10 -13.14 -9.69
N GLY A 149 0.86 -12.21 -10.62
CA GLY A 149 -0.09 -11.10 -10.42
C GLY A 149 0.28 -10.19 -9.24
N LEU A 150 1.56 -9.90 -9.06
CA LEU A 150 2.02 -8.98 -8.01
C LEU A 150 1.42 -7.59 -8.24
N GLN A 151 0.64 -7.12 -7.28
CA GLN A 151 -0.05 -5.82 -7.33
C GLN A 151 0.15 -5.06 -6.02
N LEU A 152 0.47 -3.78 -6.12
CA LEU A 152 0.41 -2.86 -4.99
C LEU A 152 -1.07 -2.59 -4.65
N ARG A 153 -1.40 -2.68 -3.36
CA ARG A 153 -2.76 -2.48 -2.85
C ARG A 153 -2.90 -1.20 -2.05
N ASN A 154 -1.84 -0.83 -1.33
CA ASN A 154 -1.82 0.36 -0.53
C ASN A 154 -0.38 0.83 -0.31
N LEU A 155 -0.18 2.15 -0.37
CA LEU A 155 1.06 2.82 -0.01
C LEU A 155 0.77 3.78 1.12
N VAL A 156 1.70 3.87 2.06
CA VAL A 156 1.63 4.77 3.21
C VAL A 156 2.87 5.65 3.24
N SER A 157 2.63 6.96 3.31
CA SER A 157 3.64 7.98 3.55
C SER A 157 3.25 8.83 4.76
N THR A 158 4.23 9.45 5.38
CA THR A 158 4.09 10.27 6.59
C THR A 158 4.92 11.51 6.36
N LEU A 159 4.29 12.64 6.54
CA LEU A 159 4.86 13.96 6.42
C LEU A 159 5.02 14.53 7.81
N HIS A 160 6.14 15.18 8.04
CA HIS A 160 6.40 15.93 9.26
C HIS A 160 6.51 17.40 8.88
N MET A 161 5.46 18.16 9.21
CA MET A 161 5.47 19.60 9.06
C MET A 161 6.28 20.21 10.22
N PRO A 162 7.05 21.28 9.98
CA PRO A 162 7.80 21.95 11.03
C PRO A 162 6.93 22.80 11.97
N TYR A 163 5.62 22.84 11.74
CA TYR A 163 4.65 23.64 12.47
C TYR A 163 3.43 22.81 12.89
N ARG A 164 2.73 23.30 13.91
CA ARG A 164 1.46 22.74 14.37
C ARG A 164 0.33 23.08 13.39
N LEU A 165 -0.61 22.15 13.24
CA LEU A 165 -1.76 22.32 12.34
C LEU A 165 -2.99 22.79 13.11
N ASN A 166 -3.70 23.77 12.55
CA ASN A 166 -5.05 24.16 12.95
C ASN A 166 -6.06 23.18 12.33
N ILE A 167 -6.16 21.98 12.92
CA ILE A 167 -6.99 20.91 12.37
C ILE A 167 -8.49 21.21 12.49
N GLU A 168 -8.91 22.02 13.46
CA GLU A 168 -10.28 22.48 13.63
C GLU A 168 -10.70 23.39 12.47
N GLY A 169 -9.90 24.42 12.18
CA GLY A 169 -10.15 25.31 11.04
C GLY A 169 -10.10 24.57 9.70
N MET A 170 -9.17 23.63 9.55
CA MET A 170 -9.10 22.75 8.38
C MET A 170 -10.34 21.88 8.24
N ALA A 171 -10.82 21.27 9.32
CA ALA A 171 -12.02 20.43 9.31
C ALA A 171 -13.26 21.24 8.90
N GLN A 172 -13.45 22.44 9.47
CA GLN A 172 -14.56 23.33 9.13
C GLN A 172 -14.56 23.69 7.63
N HIS A 173 -13.41 24.09 7.08
CA HIS A 173 -13.32 24.43 5.65
C HIS A 173 -13.56 23.20 4.74
N LEU A 174 -13.02 22.04 5.08
CA LEU A 174 -13.23 20.82 4.29
C LEU A 174 -14.69 20.33 4.33
N LEU A 175 -15.37 20.48 5.47
CA LEU A 175 -16.80 20.17 5.61
C LEU A 175 -17.66 21.13 4.78
N GLN A 176 -17.36 22.43 4.80
CA GLN A 176 -18.05 23.43 3.96
C GLN A 176 -17.92 23.08 2.46
N ARG A 177 -16.72 22.71 2.00
CA ARG A 177 -16.50 22.27 0.62
C ARG A 177 -17.30 21.03 0.24
N MET A 178 -17.49 20.10 1.17
CA MET A 178 -18.30 18.89 0.95
C MET A 178 -19.78 19.24 0.73
N THR A 179 -20.34 20.18 1.50
CA THR A 179 -21.75 20.59 1.37
C THR A 179 -22.05 21.27 0.04
N ILE A 180 -21.12 22.08 -0.45
CA ILE A 180 -21.28 22.83 -1.71
C ILE A 180 -21.26 21.87 -2.91
N HIS A 181 -20.30 20.94 -2.96
CA HIS A 181 -20.17 20.01 -4.09
C HIS A 181 -21.07 18.77 -4.00
N GLY A 182 -21.60 18.42 -2.82
CA GLY A 182 -22.50 17.28 -2.66
C GLY A 182 -23.88 17.45 -3.32
N LYS A 183 -24.29 18.70 -3.62
CA LYS A 183 -25.57 19.01 -4.27
C LYS A 183 -25.48 19.23 -5.79
N GLN A 184 -24.27 19.43 -6.32
CA GLN A 184 -24.05 19.58 -7.75
C GLN A 184 -23.21 18.38 -8.23
N ARG A 185 -23.88 17.35 -8.77
CA ARG A 185 -23.20 16.54 -9.78
C ARG A 185 -22.87 17.51 -10.92
N PRO A 186 -21.60 17.68 -11.31
CA PRO A 186 -21.27 18.49 -12.45
C PRO A 186 -22.00 17.87 -13.65
N ASN A 187 -22.95 18.59 -14.20
CA ASN A 187 -23.44 18.30 -15.54
C ASN A 187 -22.34 18.86 -16.45
N ASP A 188 -21.29 18.07 -16.63
CA ASP A 188 -20.08 18.45 -17.36
C ASP A 188 -20.42 18.57 -18.84
N ASN A 189 -20.62 19.80 -19.30
CA ASN A 189 -20.46 20.12 -20.72
C ASN A 189 -19.82 21.48 -21.02
N ASN A 190 -19.60 22.38 -20.04
CA ASN A 190 -19.22 23.76 -20.41
C ASN A 190 -18.19 24.50 -19.57
N ASN A 191 -17.47 23.86 -18.64
CA ASN A 191 -16.31 24.51 -18.01
C ASN A 191 -15.17 23.52 -17.79
N LYS A 192 -14.43 23.21 -18.87
CA LYS A 192 -13.04 22.74 -18.80
C LYS A 192 -12.14 23.88 -18.33
N SER A 193 -12.39 24.41 -17.13
CA SER A 193 -11.45 25.29 -16.47
C SER A 193 -10.24 24.45 -16.07
N ASN A 194 -9.04 24.94 -16.40
CA ASN A 194 -7.73 24.35 -16.19
C ASN A 194 -7.53 23.69 -14.81
N ASN A 195 -8.03 22.46 -14.62
CA ASN A 195 -7.73 21.66 -13.45
C ASN A 195 -6.26 21.26 -13.54
N LEU A 196 -5.41 22.07 -12.90
CA LEU A 196 -4.01 21.78 -12.72
C LEU A 196 -3.93 20.49 -11.92
N ALA A 197 -3.27 19.48 -12.48
CA ALA A 197 -3.10 18.22 -11.80
C ALA A 197 -2.42 18.40 -10.44
N GLY A 198 -2.82 17.59 -9.47
CA GLY A 198 -2.38 17.75 -8.08
C GLY A 198 -3.14 18.83 -7.31
N GLN A 199 -4.31 19.26 -7.78
CA GLN A 199 -5.26 20.02 -6.96
C GLN A 199 -6.30 19.13 -6.30
N ILE A 200 -6.81 19.58 -5.15
CA ILE A 200 -7.94 18.94 -4.46
C ILE A 200 -9.21 19.31 -5.21
N VAL A 201 -9.75 18.36 -5.96
CA VAL A 201 -10.97 18.51 -6.77
C VAL A 201 -12.22 18.32 -5.90
N GLY A 202 -12.09 17.65 -4.74
CA GLY A 202 -13.20 17.52 -3.81
C GLY A 202 -12.84 16.83 -2.50
N VAL A 203 -13.82 16.79 -1.59
CA VAL A 203 -13.73 16.12 -0.30
C VAL A 203 -14.79 15.04 -0.24
N ALA A 204 -14.39 13.77 -0.25
CA ALA A 204 -15.32 12.66 -0.17
C ALA A 204 -15.83 12.45 1.26
N ARG A 205 -14.95 12.58 2.26
CA ARG A 205 -15.26 12.48 3.69
C ARG A 205 -14.31 13.34 4.50
N ALA A 206 -14.78 13.92 5.60
CA ALA A 206 -13.98 14.61 6.60
C ALA A 206 -14.64 14.39 7.96
N CYS A 207 -13.86 14.02 8.96
CA CYS A 207 -14.35 13.70 10.30
C CYS A 207 -13.30 14.09 11.33
N LEU A 208 -13.65 15.06 12.17
CA LEU A 208 -12.91 15.44 13.36
C LEU A 208 -13.72 14.99 14.58
N ASP A 209 -13.34 13.86 15.15
CA ASP A 209 -13.96 13.32 16.36
C ASP A 209 -12.84 12.91 17.30
N LEU A 210 -12.42 13.86 18.14
CA LEU A 210 -11.28 13.72 19.04
C LEU A 210 -11.52 12.70 20.15
N CYS A 211 -12.77 12.33 20.40
CA CYS A 211 -13.12 11.28 21.36
C CYS A 211 -12.77 9.89 20.82
N THR A 212 -12.85 9.67 19.50
CA THR A 212 -12.56 8.37 18.88
C THR A 212 -11.20 8.31 18.19
N PHE A 213 -10.66 9.43 17.75
CA PHE A 213 -9.36 9.49 17.07
C PHE A 213 -8.70 10.87 17.26
N PRO A 214 -7.41 10.93 17.67
CA PRO A 214 -6.75 12.18 18.09
C PRO A 214 -6.29 13.08 16.92
N GLY A 215 -7.04 13.09 15.81
CA GLY A 215 -6.70 13.87 14.62
C GLY A 215 -7.86 14.02 13.65
N LEU A 216 -7.67 14.79 12.59
CA LEU A 216 -8.63 14.90 11.50
C LEU A 216 -8.43 13.73 10.52
N ARG A 217 -9.50 13.00 10.23
CA ARG A 217 -9.54 11.98 9.17
C ARG A 217 -10.25 12.55 7.96
N CYS A 218 -9.64 12.52 6.79
CA CYS A 218 -10.34 12.89 5.56
C CYS A 218 -9.99 12.02 4.37
N ALA A 219 -10.95 11.84 3.48
CA ALA A 219 -10.79 11.27 2.15
C ALA A 219 -10.91 12.41 1.13
N LEU A 220 -9.80 12.75 0.49
CA LEU A 220 -9.68 13.84 -0.47
C LEU A 220 -9.69 13.25 -1.90
N ARG A 221 -10.37 13.92 -2.82
CA ARG A 221 -10.30 13.65 -4.26
C ARG A 221 -9.26 14.57 -4.86
N ILE A 222 -8.24 14.00 -5.49
CA ILE A 222 -7.13 14.73 -6.12
C ILE A 222 -7.17 14.45 -7.62
N GLY A 223 -7.00 15.51 -8.41
CA GLY A 223 -6.94 15.43 -9.86
C GLY A 223 -5.62 14.79 -10.30
N GLY A 224 -5.69 13.73 -11.11
CA GLY A 224 -4.52 13.03 -11.65
C GLY A 224 -3.85 13.81 -12.79
N GLN A 225 -2.52 13.72 -12.91
CA GLN A 225 -1.78 14.25 -14.07
C GLN A 225 -1.58 13.14 -15.10
N GLN A 226 -2.03 13.33 -16.35
CA GLN A 226 -1.81 12.36 -17.42
C GLN A 226 -0.41 12.49 -18.04
N LYS A 227 0.22 11.34 -18.31
CA LYS A 227 1.31 11.21 -19.29
C LYS A 227 0.82 10.35 -20.46
N GLY A 228 0.45 11.00 -21.56
CA GLY A 228 0.39 10.38 -22.88
C GLY A 228 -0.97 9.85 -23.35
N GLY A 229 -1.53 10.54 -24.34
CA GLY A 229 -2.13 9.89 -25.51
C GLY A 229 -3.63 9.67 -25.52
N ASN A 230 -4.21 8.85 -24.64
CA ASN A 230 -5.62 8.51 -24.73
C ASN A 230 -6.25 8.04 -23.39
N MET A 231 -7.42 8.63 -23.11
CA MET A 231 -8.47 8.31 -22.14
C MET A 231 -8.32 8.65 -20.64
N GLU A 232 -9.30 9.46 -20.22
CA GLU A 232 -9.90 9.77 -18.90
C GLU A 232 -9.03 10.40 -17.80
N GLU A 233 -9.44 11.61 -17.42
CA GLU A 233 -9.00 12.35 -16.24
C GLU A 233 -9.51 11.63 -14.99
N ALA A 234 -8.76 10.63 -14.54
CA ALA A 234 -9.16 9.84 -13.38
C ALA A 234 -8.75 10.57 -12.08
N ASP A 235 -9.73 11.24 -11.47
CA ASP A 235 -9.66 11.59 -10.05
C ASP A 235 -9.34 10.35 -9.22
N PHE A 236 -8.49 10.51 -8.20
CA PHE A 236 -8.24 9.45 -7.24
C PHE A 236 -8.51 9.91 -5.81
N VAL A 237 -8.94 8.96 -4.97
CA VAL A 237 -9.23 9.22 -3.56
C VAL A 237 -8.01 8.86 -2.73
N VAL A 238 -7.55 9.80 -1.93
CA VAL A 238 -6.51 9.61 -0.92
C VAL A 238 -7.08 9.84 0.47
N THR A 239 -6.64 9.03 1.44
CA THR A 239 -6.97 9.23 2.85
C THR A 239 -5.81 9.93 3.54
N GLY A 240 -6.09 11.04 4.22
CA GLY A 240 -5.16 11.75 5.09
C GLY A 240 -5.58 11.66 6.54
N LEU A 241 -4.61 11.46 7.43
CA LEU A 241 -4.76 11.55 8.89
C LEU A 241 -3.87 12.70 9.36
N PHE A 242 -4.47 13.76 9.88
CA PHE A 242 -3.79 15.01 10.24
C PHE A 242 -3.78 15.18 11.74
N PHE A 243 -2.60 15.40 12.31
CA PHE A 243 -2.42 15.58 13.74
C PHE A 243 -2.00 17.02 14.05
N ILE A 244 -2.40 17.53 15.22
CA ILE A 244 -2.03 18.87 15.70
C ILE A 244 -0.50 19.06 15.72
N SER A 245 0.24 17.97 15.94
CA SER A 245 1.71 17.97 15.97
C SER A 245 2.39 18.35 14.66
N GLY A 246 1.66 18.45 13.54
CA GLY A 246 2.27 18.60 12.21
C GLY A 246 2.56 17.27 11.52
N THR A 247 2.30 16.13 12.18
CA THR A 247 2.38 14.82 11.54
C THR A 247 1.16 14.62 10.64
N VAL A 248 1.38 14.15 9.42
CA VAL A 248 0.31 13.82 8.47
C VAL A 248 0.58 12.46 7.83
N ILE A 249 -0.35 11.52 7.95
CA ILE A 249 -0.25 10.20 7.31
C ILE A 249 -1.12 10.18 6.06
N VAL A 250 -0.53 9.83 4.93
CA VAL A 250 -1.15 9.74 3.61
C VAL A 250 -1.23 8.27 3.21
N THR A 251 -2.43 7.77 2.93
CA THR A 251 -2.69 6.35 2.59
C THR A 251 -3.85 6.20 1.58
N GLY A 252 -4.08 4.99 1.07
CA GLY A 252 -5.17 4.68 0.13
C GLY A 252 -4.74 4.73 -1.34
N VAL A 253 -3.47 5.03 -1.62
CA VAL A 253 -2.93 5.12 -2.97
C VAL A 253 -2.25 3.81 -3.38
N ARG A 254 -2.42 3.39 -4.63
CA ARG A 254 -1.79 2.18 -5.19
C ARG A 254 -0.58 2.47 -6.07
N ASP A 255 -0.58 3.62 -6.72
CA ASP A 255 0.47 4.05 -7.64
C ASP A 255 1.47 4.97 -6.91
N PRO A 256 2.78 4.67 -6.95
CA PRO A 256 3.82 5.52 -6.37
C PRO A 256 3.81 6.97 -6.91
N LEU A 257 3.50 7.19 -8.19
CA LEU A 257 3.42 8.52 -8.78
C LEU A 257 2.23 9.33 -8.24
N LEU A 258 1.08 8.67 -8.10
CA LEU A 258 -0.10 9.31 -7.48
C LEU A 258 0.15 9.61 -5.99
N LEU A 259 0.95 8.80 -5.30
CA LEU A 259 1.30 9.06 -3.90
C LEU A 259 2.15 10.32 -3.79
N LYS A 260 3.13 10.49 -4.67
CA LYS A 260 3.93 11.72 -4.75
C LYS A 260 3.02 12.93 -4.96
N CYS A 261 2.14 12.86 -5.97
CA CYS A 261 1.16 13.92 -6.24
C CYS A 261 0.32 14.25 -5.00
N ALA A 262 -0.24 13.22 -4.34
CA ALA A 262 -1.05 13.40 -3.15
C ALA A 262 -0.28 14.04 -1.99
N VAL A 263 0.97 13.62 -1.77
CA VAL A 263 1.84 14.20 -0.76
C VAL A 263 2.10 15.68 -1.04
N ASP A 264 2.41 16.04 -2.29
CA ASP A 264 2.62 17.43 -2.67
C ASP A 264 1.36 18.26 -2.42
N THR A 265 0.20 17.81 -2.89
CA THR A 265 -1.09 18.47 -2.68
C THR A 265 -1.39 18.67 -1.19
N ILE A 266 -1.20 17.62 -0.38
CA ILE A 266 -1.47 17.64 1.05
C ILE A 266 -0.49 18.56 1.79
N HIS A 267 0.78 18.59 1.38
CA HIS A 267 1.76 19.52 1.94
C HIS A 267 1.34 20.98 1.72
N HIS A 268 0.93 21.34 0.50
CA HIS A 268 0.42 22.68 0.19
C HIS A 268 -0.86 23.01 0.97
N LEU A 269 -1.77 22.05 1.11
CA LEU A 269 -2.96 22.21 1.95
C LEU A 269 -2.55 22.54 3.40
N CYS A 270 -1.64 21.77 3.99
CA CYS A 270 -1.20 21.97 5.38
C CYS A 270 -0.58 23.34 5.63
N ALA A 271 0.13 23.90 4.65
CA ALA A 271 0.73 25.24 4.73
C ALA A 271 -0.31 26.36 4.88
N GLN A 272 -1.59 26.12 4.53
CA GLN A 272 -2.67 27.09 4.70
C GLN A 272 -3.28 27.08 6.11
N TYR A 273 -2.99 26.06 6.93
CA TYR A 273 -3.59 25.85 8.26
C TYR A 273 -2.53 25.79 9.35
N ILE A 274 -1.56 26.70 9.28
CA ILE A 274 -0.56 26.88 10.34
C ILE A 274 -1.28 27.43 11.57
N ARG A 275 -1.12 26.76 12.72
CA ARG A 275 -1.58 27.27 14.01
C ARG A 275 -0.54 28.25 14.54
N ALA A 276 -0.96 29.49 14.76
CA ALA A 276 -0.16 30.52 15.44
C ALA A 276 0.16 30.10 16.89
#